data_AF-A0A7R9TZG0-F1
#
_entry.id   AF-A0A7R9TZG0-F1
#
_cell.length_a   1.000
_cell.length_b   1.000
_cell.length_c   1.000
_cell.angle_alpha   90.00
_cell.angle_beta   90.00
_cell.angle_gamma   90.00
#
_symmetry.space_group_name_H-M   'P 1'
#
loop_
_entity.id
_entity.type
_entity.pdbx_description
1 polymer ?
#
loop_
_entity_poly.entity_id
_entity_poly.type
_entity_poly.pdbx_seq_one_letter_code
_entity_poly.pdbx_strand_id
1 'polypeptide(L)'
;VAFRDAVRELARKGASAGELLAACDALRDGAMAELGVRVEDRSGAPSLWKMDDPAELQREIREKKEAAATAAAKKRANKLALLEKELAKSEAAAVAPEALFQSPAAREKYSAWDERGVPTALASGDELNKSQLKSLAKEFGKQQKAHADLLKKAGDAGVDALLDRLRADIAGLRL
;
A
#
# COMPACT_ATOMS: atom_id res chain seq x y z
N VAL A 1 33.48 0.94 27.47
CA VAL A 1 33.56 -0.55 27.60
C VAL A 1 32.28 -1.23 27.10
N ALA A 2 31.09 -0.76 27.48
CA ALA A 2 29.80 -1.32 27.05
C ALA A 2 29.62 -1.50 25.53
N PHE A 3 29.93 -0.48 24.70
CA PHE A 3 29.79 -0.60 23.23
C PHE A 3 30.66 -1.72 22.65
N ARG A 4 31.93 -1.79 23.05
CA ARG A 4 32.87 -2.83 22.61
C ARG A 4 32.32 -4.22 22.92
N ASP A 5 31.78 -4.42 24.12
CA ASP A 5 31.26 -5.71 24.54
C ASP A 5 29.99 -6.08 23.76
N ALA A 6 29.10 -5.11 23.50
CA ALA A 6 27.93 -5.30 22.65
C ALA A 6 28.31 -5.72 21.21
N VAL A 7 29.27 -5.04 20.59
CA VAL A 7 29.78 -5.39 19.25
C VAL A 7 30.41 -6.79 19.25
N ARG A 8 31.19 -7.13 20.27
CA ARG A 8 31.82 -8.46 20.40
C ARG A 8 30.78 -9.56 20.51
N GLU A 9 29.71 -9.35 21.27
CA GLU A 9 28.61 -10.31 21.40
C GLU A 9 27.82 -10.45 20.10
N LEU A 10 27.51 -9.34 19.40
CA LEU A 10 26.87 -9.38 18.09
C LEU A 10 27.71 -10.16 17.08
N ALA A 11 29.03 -9.90 17.03
CA ALA A 11 29.94 -10.61 16.15
C ALA A 11 29.99 -12.12 16.44
N ARG A 12 30.04 -12.52 17.72
CA ARG A 12 30.02 -13.93 18.13
C ARG A 12 28.75 -14.66 17.73
N LYS A 13 27.61 -13.97 17.73
CA LYS A 13 26.30 -14.51 17.34
C LYS A 13 26.09 -14.57 15.83
N GLY A 14 27.06 -14.12 15.02
CA GLY A 14 26.91 -14.05 13.57
C GLY A 14 25.89 -13.00 13.13
N ALA A 15 25.76 -11.91 13.89
CA ALA A 15 24.85 -10.82 13.58
C ALA A 15 25.13 -10.26 12.18
N SER A 16 24.07 -9.82 11.52
CA SER A 16 24.14 -9.19 10.21
C SER A 16 24.90 -7.87 10.26
N ALA A 17 25.41 -7.43 9.10
CA ALA A 17 26.01 -6.10 8.97
C ALA A 17 25.05 -4.99 9.44
N GLY A 18 23.75 -5.16 9.20
CA GLY A 18 22.73 -4.20 9.65
C GLY A 18 22.66 -4.07 11.17
N GLU A 19 22.75 -5.17 11.91
CA GLU A 19 22.72 -5.16 13.38
C GLU A 19 23.98 -4.53 13.99
N LEU A 20 25.14 -4.78 13.39
CA LEU A 20 26.40 -4.13 13.79
C LEU A 20 26.35 -2.62 13.53
N LEU A 21 25.82 -2.20 12.36
CA LEU A 21 25.64 -0.78 12.03
C LEU A 21 24.65 -0.11 12.99
N ALA A 22 23.56 -0.78 13.36
CA ALA A 22 22.60 -0.27 14.33
C ALA A 22 23.25 -0.02 15.71
N ALA A 23 24.19 -0.88 16.13
CA ALA A 23 24.95 -0.65 17.36
C ALA A 23 25.85 0.59 17.28
N CYS A 24 26.48 0.83 16.11
CA CYS A 24 27.28 2.04 15.86
C CYS A 24 26.40 3.30 15.85
N ASP A 25 25.24 3.25 15.20
CA ASP A 25 24.28 4.36 15.17
C ASP A 25 23.78 4.69 16.60
N ALA A 26 23.52 3.67 17.43
CA ALA A 26 23.11 3.87 18.81
C ALA A 26 24.19 4.57 19.66
N LEU A 27 25.48 4.26 19.42
CA LEU A 27 26.59 4.96 20.06
C LEU A 27 26.68 6.42 19.58
N ARG A 28 26.63 6.63 18.25
CA ARG A 28 26.76 7.94 17.61
C ARG A 28 25.63 8.89 18.00
N ASP A 29 24.39 8.42 17.88
CA ASP A 29 23.18 9.22 18.08
C ASP A 29 22.73 9.24 19.57
N GLY A 30 23.46 8.56 20.45
CA GLY A 30 23.24 8.52 21.89
C GLY A 30 24.40 9.16 22.63
N ALA A 31 25.28 8.31 23.18
CA ALA A 31 26.37 8.74 24.07
C ALA A 31 27.31 9.78 23.44
N MET A 32 27.61 9.69 22.13
CA MET A 32 28.47 10.68 21.47
C MET A 32 27.78 12.04 21.37
N ALA A 33 26.52 12.07 20.95
CA ALA A 33 25.73 13.30 20.90
C ALA A 33 25.52 13.94 22.29
N GLU A 34 25.30 13.14 23.34
CA GLU A 34 25.22 13.62 24.73
C GLU A 34 26.53 14.28 25.19
N LEU A 35 27.67 13.80 24.69
CA LEU A 35 28.99 14.35 24.97
C LEU A 35 29.38 15.51 24.03
N GLY A 36 28.49 15.92 23.12
CA GLY A 36 28.78 16.98 22.15
C GLY A 36 29.69 16.52 21.02
N VAL A 37 29.85 15.23 20.79
CA VAL A 37 30.73 14.69 19.73
C VAL A 37 29.90 14.45 18.47
N ARG A 38 30.14 15.26 17.43
CA ARG A 38 29.56 15.06 16.10
C ARG A 38 30.51 14.23 15.24
N VAL A 39 29.97 13.23 14.53
CA VAL A 39 30.69 12.46 13.51
C VAL A 39 30.17 12.87 12.13
N GLU A 40 31.08 13.21 11.22
CA GLU A 40 30.80 13.57 9.84
C GLU A 40 31.33 12.47 8.90
N ASP A 41 30.40 11.70 8.34
CA ASP A 41 30.71 10.66 7.37
C ASP A 41 30.96 11.29 5.99
N ARG A 42 32.09 10.89 5.37
CA ARG A 42 32.50 11.40 4.06
C ARG A 42 32.55 10.26 3.06
N SER A 43 31.90 10.43 1.92
CA SER A 43 31.94 9.43 0.85
C SER A 43 33.36 9.30 0.31
N GLY A 44 33.94 8.09 0.39
CA GLY A 44 35.29 7.80 -0.11
C GLY A 44 36.44 8.36 0.73
N ALA A 45 36.17 8.89 1.94
CA ALA A 45 37.20 9.39 2.84
C ALA A 45 36.93 8.99 4.30
N PRO A 46 37.93 8.98 5.19
CA PRO A 46 37.71 8.70 6.61
C PRO A 46 36.71 9.69 7.22
N SER A 47 35.83 9.21 8.08
CA SER A 47 34.92 10.05 8.85
C SER A 47 35.72 11.02 9.73
N LEU A 48 35.22 12.24 9.87
CA LEU A 48 35.76 13.23 10.81
C LEU A 48 34.88 13.30 12.05
N TRP A 49 35.42 13.84 13.12
CA TRP A 49 34.62 14.19 14.29
C TRP A 49 35.01 15.58 14.79
N LYS A 50 34.06 16.26 15.42
CA LYS A 50 34.26 17.56 16.07
C LYS A 50 33.39 17.70 17.31
N MET A 51 33.74 18.65 18.17
CA MET A 51 32.89 19.05 19.29
C MET A 51 31.82 20.03 18.80
N ASP A 52 30.62 19.88 19.30
CA ASP A 52 29.44 20.68 18.98
C ASP A 52 28.56 20.80 20.24
N ASP A 53 27.53 21.64 20.19
CA ASP A 53 26.61 21.80 21.32
C ASP A 53 25.75 20.53 21.50
N PRO A 54 25.80 19.85 22.67
CA PRO A 54 24.99 18.66 22.92
C PRO A 54 23.49 18.90 22.74
N ALA A 55 22.98 20.09 23.09
CA ALA A 55 21.56 20.39 22.98
C ALA A 55 21.12 20.49 21.51
N GLU A 56 21.94 21.08 20.65
CA GLU A 56 21.75 21.10 19.20
C GLU A 56 21.77 19.69 18.58
N LEU A 57 22.78 18.86 18.90
CA LEU A 57 22.87 17.49 18.37
C LEU A 57 21.64 16.65 18.75
N GLN A 58 21.21 16.75 20.01
CA GLN A 58 20.02 16.04 20.48
C GLN A 58 18.74 16.51 19.81
N ARG A 59 18.63 17.81 19.48
CA ARG A 59 17.50 18.35 18.72
C ARG A 59 17.46 17.77 17.31
N GLU A 60 18.56 17.81 16.57
CA GLU A 60 18.65 17.24 15.22
C GLU A 60 18.32 15.74 15.19
N ILE A 61 18.80 14.98 16.18
CA ILE A 61 18.52 13.54 16.28
C ILE A 61 17.02 13.28 16.52
N ARG A 62 16.37 14.07 17.39
CA ARG A 62 14.93 13.98 17.62
C ARG A 62 14.15 14.31 16.36
N GLU A 63 14.47 15.42 15.70
CA GLU A 63 13.83 15.84 14.44
C GLU A 63 14.00 14.78 13.35
N LYS A 64 15.18 14.18 13.21
CA LYS A 64 15.42 13.10 12.24
C LYS A 64 14.62 11.83 12.57
N LYS A 65 14.52 11.47 13.86
CA LYS A 65 13.71 10.33 14.31
C LYS A 65 12.22 10.57 14.06
N GLU A 66 11.73 11.76 14.35
CA GLU A 66 10.34 12.16 14.07
C GLU A 66 10.05 12.20 12.58
N ALA A 67 10.95 12.75 11.76
CA ALA A 67 10.85 12.74 10.31
C ALA A 67 10.84 11.32 9.74
N ALA A 68 11.69 10.42 10.26
CA ALA A 68 11.69 9.02 9.85
C ALA A 68 10.40 8.30 10.26
N ALA A 69 9.90 8.53 11.48
CA ALA A 69 8.65 7.95 11.97
C ALA A 69 7.44 8.43 11.16
N THR A 70 7.35 9.73 10.89
CA THR A 70 6.28 10.32 10.07
C THR A 70 6.34 9.84 8.62
N ALA A 71 7.55 9.74 8.03
CA ALA A 71 7.73 9.18 6.69
C ALA A 71 7.32 7.70 6.63
N ALA A 72 7.68 6.90 7.62
CA ALA A 72 7.28 5.50 7.72
C ALA A 72 5.75 5.36 7.87
N ALA A 73 5.14 6.17 8.73
CA ALA A 73 3.69 6.21 8.91
C ALA A 73 2.97 6.62 7.60
N LYS A 74 3.46 7.66 6.91
CA LYS A 74 2.91 8.09 5.62
C LYS A 74 3.05 7.01 4.55
N LYS A 75 4.19 6.34 4.47
CA LYS A 75 4.41 5.23 3.53
C LYS A 75 3.45 4.08 3.80
N ARG A 76 3.24 3.73 5.08
CA ARG A 76 2.28 2.71 5.50
C ARG A 76 0.85 3.10 5.14
N ALA A 77 0.43 4.33 5.46
CA ALA A 77 -0.90 4.85 5.13
C ALA A 77 -1.14 4.88 3.61
N ASN A 78 -0.17 5.33 2.82
CA ASN A 78 -0.27 5.33 1.36
C ASN A 78 -0.38 3.91 0.78
N LYS A 79 0.38 2.95 1.33
CA LYS A 79 0.29 1.55 0.90
C LYS A 79 -1.08 0.95 1.24
N LEU A 80 -1.59 1.24 2.44
CA LEU A 80 -2.93 0.81 2.86
C LEU A 80 -4.00 1.38 1.93
N ALA A 81 -4.01 2.69 1.68
CA ALA A 81 -4.97 3.33 0.80
C ALA A 81 -4.92 2.79 -0.65
N LEU A 82 -3.72 2.47 -1.16
CA LEU A 82 -3.57 1.86 -2.47
C LEU A 82 -4.19 0.46 -2.52
N LEU A 83 -3.95 -0.36 -1.50
CA LEU A 83 -4.50 -1.72 -1.43
C LEU A 83 -6.01 -1.70 -1.22
N GLU A 84 -6.55 -0.81 -0.38
CA GLU A 84 -7.99 -0.64 -0.19
C GLU A 84 -8.67 -0.22 -1.50
N LYS A 85 -8.07 0.71 -2.24
CA LYS A 85 -8.57 1.11 -3.57
C LYS A 85 -8.52 -0.04 -4.57
N GLU A 86 -7.45 -0.84 -4.56
CA GLU A 86 -7.33 -2.02 -5.43
C GLU A 86 -8.33 -3.12 -5.04
N LEU A 87 -8.56 -3.34 -3.74
CA LEU A 87 -9.57 -4.28 -3.25
C LEU A 87 -10.96 -3.85 -3.72
N ALA A 88 -11.36 -2.60 -3.47
CA ALA A 88 -12.68 -2.10 -3.89
C ALA A 88 -12.87 -2.16 -5.41
N LYS A 89 -11.81 -1.87 -6.19
CA LYS A 89 -11.84 -1.99 -7.65
C LYS A 89 -11.98 -3.45 -8.08
N SER A 90 -11.25 -4.36 -7.43
CA SER A 90 -11.29 -5.79 -7.71
C SER A 90 -12.63 -6.41 -7.32
N GLU A 91 -13.22 -6.03 -6.19
CA GLU A 91 -14.56 -6.47 -5.77
C GLU A 91 -15.63 -5.96 -6.73
N ALA A 92 -15.56 -4.70 -7.16
CA ALA A 92 -16.47 -4.18 -8.17
C ALA A 92 -16.30 -4.89 -9.52
N ALA A 93 -15.06 -5.23 -9.91
CA ALA A 93 -14.75 -5.95 -11.13
C ALA A 93 -15.02 -7.46 -11.04
N ALA A 94 -15.23 -8.02 -9.85
CA ALA A 94 -15.57 -9.43 -9.65
C ALA A 94 -17.02 -9.74 -10.05
N VAL A 95 -17.87 -8.71 -10.13
CA VAL A 95 -19.24 -8.85 -10.63
C VAL A 95 -19.18 -9.17 -12.12
N ALA A 96 -19.68 -10.35 -12.50
CA ALA A 96 -19.80 -10.76 -13.90
C ALA A 96 -20.54 -9.68 -14.72
N PRO A 97 -20.06 -9.32 -15.93
CA PRO A 97 -20.70 -8.29 -16.76
C PRO A 97 -22.19 -8.56 -17.00
N GLU A 98 -22.57 -9.82 -17.13
CA GLU A 98 -23.94 -10.28 -17.34
C GLU A 98 -24.83 -10.05 -16.10
N ALA A 99 -24.24 -10.08 -14.90
CA ALA A 99 -24.93 -9.84 -13.64
C ALA A 99 -25.06 -8.34 -13.30
N LEU A 100 -24.30 -7.47 -13.97
CA LEU A 100 -24.22 -6.04 -13.67
C LEU A 100 -25.60 -5.36 -13.71
N PHE A 101 -26.41 -5.66 -14.73
CA PHE A 101 -27.76 -5.09 -14.89
C PHE A 101 -28.87 -6.04 -14.45
N GLN A 102 -28.54 -7.12 -13.74
CA GLN A 102 -29.52 -8.07 -13.20
C GLN A 102 -29.74 -7.91 -11.69
N SER A 103 -29.11 -6.90 -11.07
CA SER A 103 -29.34 -6.57 -9.66
C SER A 103 -30.82 -6.24 -9.40
N PRO A 104 -31.32 -6.41 -8.16
CA PRO A 104 -32.71 -6.09 -7.81
C PRO A 104 -33.11 -4.66 -8.23
N ALA A 105 -32.22 -3.69 -8.02
CA ALA A 105 -32.43 -2.29 -8.41
C ALA A 105 -32.47 -2.07 -9.93
N ALA A 106 -31.82 -2.93 -10.72
CA ALA A 106 -31.90 -2.89 -12.17
C ALA A 106 -33.18 -3.57 -12.68
N ARG A 107 -33.63 -4.65 -12.02
CA ARG A 107 -34.91 -5.31 -12.31
C ARG A 107 -36.13 -4.47 -11.97
N GLU A 108 -36.01 -3.52 -11.05
CA GLU A 108 -37.04 -2.50 -10.80
C GLU A 108 -37.11 -1.42 -11.90
N LYS A 109 -36.01 -1.20 -12.63
CA LYS A 109 -35.87 -0.12 -13.62
C LYS A 109 -36.04 -0.59 -15.05
N TYR A 110 -35.80 -1.87 -15.32
CA TYR A 110 -35.79 -2.46 -16.65
C TYR A 110 -36.66 -3.72 -16.69
N SER A 111 -37.32 -3.95 -17.81
CA SER A 111 -38.26 -5.07 -17.99
C SER A 111 -37.75 -6.14 -18.96
N ALA A 112 -36.78 -5.82 -19.81
CA ALA A 112 -36.20 -6.73 -20.79
C ALA A 112 -34.69 -6.53 -20.91
N TRP A 113 -33.98 -7.60 -21.26
CA TRP A 113 -32.52 -7.65 -21.44
C TRP A 113 -32.17 -8.39 -22.73
N ASP A 114 -31.03 -8.06 -23.33
CA ASP A 114 -30.47 -8.76 -24.49
C ASP A 114 -29.67 -10.02 -24.07
N GLU A 115 -29.17 -10.77 -25.06
CA GLU A 115 -28.34 -11.98 -24.85
C GLU A 115 -27.06 -11.74 -24.04
N ARG A 116 -26.62 -10.48 -23.93
CA ARG A 116 -25.43 -10.06 -23.18
C ARG A 116 -25.78 -9.58 -21.77
N GLY A 117 -27.06 -9.58 -21.40
CA GLY A 117 -27.55 -9.08 -20.11
C GLY A 117 -27.64 -7.55 -20.03
N VAL A 118 -27.67 -6.83 -21.16
CA VAL A 118 -27.85 -5.37 -21.21
C VAL A 118 -29.34 -5.04 -21.34
N PRO A 119 -29.89 -4.11 -20.54
CA PRO A 119 -31.29 -3.72 -20.62
C PRO A 119 -31.71 -3.19 -21.98
N THR A 120 -32.89 -3.60 -22.46
CA THR A 120 -33.49 -3.18 -23.74
C THR A 120 -34.79 -2.38 -23.56
N ALA A 121 -35.50 -2.57 -22.45
CA ALA A 121 -36.73 -1.83 -22.13
C ALA A 121 -36.77 -1.37 -20.67
N LEU A 122 -37.45 -0.26 -20.41
CA LEU A 122 -37.71 0.26 -19.06
C LEU A 122 -38.79 -0.55 -18.35
N ALA A 123 -38.88 -0.44 -17.03
CA ALA A 123 -39.91 -1.10 -16.23
C ALA A 123 -41.34 -0.65 -16.60
N SER A 124 -41.49 0.53 -17.22
CA SER A 124 -42.76 1.01 -17.78
C SER A 124 -43.19 0.29 -19.07
N GLY A 125 -42.32 -0.52 -19.66
CA GLY A 125 -42.52 -1.13 -20.98
C GLY A 125 -42.06 -0.26 -22.15
N ASP A 126 -41.58 0.96 -21.88
CA ASP A 126 -41.04 1.86 -22.91
C ASP A 126 -39.66 1.41 -23.39
N GLU A 127 -39.42 1.53 -24.70
CA GLU A 127 -38.10 1.28 -25.28
C GLU A 127 -37.07 2.31 -24.81
N LEU A 128 -35.85 1.84 -24.51
CA LEU A 128 -34.76 2.73 -24.13
C LEU A 128 -34.34 3.60 -25.32
N ASN A 129 -34.14 4.90 -25.06
CA ASN A 129 -33.69 5.80 -26.11
C ASN A 129 -32.23 5.53 -26.51
N LYS A 130 -31.82 5.99 -27.70
CA LYS A 130 -30.45 5.77 -28.24
C LYS A 130 -29.34 6.26 -27.30
N SER A 131 -29.58 7.28 -26.49
CA SER A 131 -28.61 7.80 -25.52
C SER A 131 -28.44 6.86 -24.32
N GLN A 132 -29.56 6.36 -23.78
CA GLN A 132 -29.58 5.41 -22.66
C GLN A 132 -28.93 4.08 -23.07
N LEU A 133 -29.28 3.54 -24.23
CA LEU A 133 -28.66 2.32 -24.77
C LEU A 133 -27.14 2.48 -24.94
N LYS A 134 -26.69 3.63 -25.47
CA LYS A 134 -25.25 3.92 -25.61
C LYS A 134 -24.54 4.04 -24.25
N SER A 135 -25.20 4.59 -23.24
CA SER A 135 -24.66 4.67 -21.89
C SER A 135 -24.51 3.29 -21.25
N LEU A 136 -25.56 2.46 -21.32
CA LEU A 136 -25.56 1.10 -20.79
C LEU A 136 -24.52 0.22 -21.49
N ALA A 137 -24.40 0.31 -22.81
CA ALA A 137 -23.36 -0.40 -23.57
C ALA A 137 -21.94 0.04 -23.17
N LYS A 138 -21.72 1.33 -22.88
CA LYS A 138 -20.43 1.84 -22.42
C LYS A 138 -20.08 1.33 -21.03
N GLU A 139 -21.06 1.29 -20.12
CA GLU A 139 -20.89 0.76 -18.77
C GLU A 139 -20.63 -0.74 -18.79
N PHE A 140 -21.38 -1.50 -19.59
CA PHE A 140 -21.12 -2.91 -19.85
C PHE A 140 -19.70 -3.14 -20.37
N GLY A 141 -19.27 -2.43 -21.41
CA GLY A 141 -17.93 -2.58 -21.98
C GLY A 141 -16.81 -2.23 -20.99
N LYS A 142 -17.04 -1.24 -20.12
CA LYS A 142 -16.11 -0.90 -19.03
C LYS A 142 -16.01 -2.04 -18.01
N GLN A 143 -17.15 -2.61 -17.61
CA GLN A 143 -17.18 -3.74 -16.68
C GLN A 143 -16.56 -5.00 -17.28
N GLN A 144 -16.85 -5.30 -18.54
CA GLN A 144 -16.27 -6.43 -19.26
C GLN A 144 -14.74 -6.33 -19.29
N LYS A 145 -14.20 -5.15 -19.59
CA LYS A 145 -12.75 -4.92 -19.53
C LYS A 145 -12.20 -5.06 -18.11
N ALA A 146 -12.89 -4.49 -17.11
CA ALA A 146 -12.45 -4.58 -15.73
C ALA A 146 -12.44 -6.03 -15.20
N HIS A 147 -13.49 -6.79 -15.49
CA HIS A 147 -13.61 -8.21 -15.13
C HIS A 147 -12.56 -9.06 -15.86
N ALA A 148 -12.31 -8.81 -17.16
CA ALA A 148 -11.25 -9.48 -17.91
C ALA A 148 -9.85 -9.19 -17.34
N ASP A 149 -9.56 -7.93 -17.02
CA ASP A 149 -8.29 -7.53 -16.38
C ASP A 149 -8.14 -8.18 -14.99
N LEU A 150 -9.23 -8.32 -14.24
CA LEU A 150 -9.26 -8.99 -12.94
C LEU A 150 -9.00 -10.49 -13.07
N LEU A 151 -9.67 -11.18 -14.00
CA LEU A 151 -9.42 -12.60 -14.29
C LEU A 151 -7.96 -12.83 -14.68
N LYS A 152 -7.37 -11.94 -15.48
CA LYS A 152 -5.95 -12.02 -15.84
C LYS A 152 -5.03 -11.84 -14.64
N LYS A 153 -5.38 -10.97 -13.68
CA LYS A 153 -4.61 -10.78 -12.43
C LYS A 153 -4.77 -11.96 -11.48
N ALA A 154 -5.96 -12.54 -11.42
CA ALA A 154 -6.27 -13.71 -10.60
C ALA A 154 -5.55 -14.96 -11.11
N GLY A 155 -5.42 -15.11 -12.43
CA GLY A 155 -4.81 -16.28 -13.05
C GLY A 155 -5.49 -17.58 -12.60
N ASP A 156 -4.71 -18.64 -12.45
CA ASP A 156 -5.22 -19.97 -12.07
C ASP A 156 -5.71 -20.04 -10.62
N ALA A 157 -5.34 -19.06 -9.78
CA ALA A 157 -5.74 -19.03 -8.37
C ALA A 157 -7.21 -18.60 -8.18
N GLY A 158 -7.82 -17.99 -9.19
CA GLY A 158 -9.20 -17.50 -9.13
C GLY A 158 -9.33 -16.15 -8.43
N VAL A 159 -10.46 -15.48 -8.71
CA VAL A 159 -10.73 -14.11 -8.24
C VAL A 159 -10.85 -14.06 -6.71
N ASP A 160 -11.48 -15.06 -6.10
CA ASP A 160 -11.67 -15.11 -4.64
C ASP A 160 -10.34 -15.15 -3.90
N ALA A 161 -9.38 -15.96 -4.36
CA ALA A 161 -8.05 -16.03 -3.75
C ALA A 161 -7.28 -14.70 -3.87
N LEU A 162 -7.45 -13.97 -4.98
CA LEU A 162 -6.86 -12.64 -5.16
C LEU A 162 -7.48 -11.63 -4.16
N LEU A 163 -8.81 -11.65 -4.00
CA LEU A 163 -9.50 -10.77 -3.06
C LEU A 163 -9.08 -11.06 -1.61
N ASP A 164 -8.99 -12.34 -1.24
CA ASP A 164 -8.57 -12.75 0.10
C ASP A 164 -7.12 -12.38 0.40
N ARG A 165 -6.22 -12.50 -0.60
CA ARG A 165 -4.85 -12.00 -0.47
C ARG A 165 -4.81 -10.49 -0.24
N LEU A 166 -5.58 -9.72 -1.00
CA LEU A 166 -5.65 -8.26 -0.82
C LEU A 166 -6.20 -7.89 0.56
N ARG A 167 -7.22 -8.61 1.06
CA ARG A 167 -7.77 -8.45 2.41
C ARG A 167 -6.73 -8.77 3.49
N ALA A 168 -5.96 -9.86 3.31
CA ALA A 168 -4.89 -10.24 4.22
C ALA A 168 -3.76 -9.19 4.26
N ASP A 169 -3.35 -8.69 3.09
CA ASP A 169 -2.32 -7.63 2.98
C ASP A 169 -2.79 -6.32 3.66
N ILE A 170 -4.07 -5.96 3.52
CA ILE A 170 -4.69 -4.81 4.20
C ILE A 170 -4.71 -5.04 5.72
N ALA A 171 -5.12 -6.21 6.19
CA ALA A 171 -5.16 -6.55 7.61
C ALA A 171 -3.76 -6.51 8.23
N GLY A 172 -2.76 -7.06 7.55
CA GLY A 172 -1.36 -7.02 7.98
C GLY A 172 -0.76 -5.61 8.05
N LEU A 173 -1.28 -4.66 7.25
CA LEU A 173 -0.87 -3.25 7.33
C LEU A 173 -1.65 -2.43 8.36
N ARG A 174 -2.68 -2.99 9.00
CA ARG A 174 -3.43 -2.32 10.09
C ARG A 174 -2.93 -2.73 11.48
N LEU A 175 -2.28 -3.89 11.61
CA LEU A 175 -1.58 -4.37 12.81
C LEU A 175 -0.22 -3.68 12.98
#